data_AF-A0A927TDK6-F1
#
_entry.id   AF-A0A927TDK6-F1
#
_cell.length_a   1.000
_cell.length_b   1.000
_cell.length_c   1.000
_cell.angle_alpha   90.00
_cell.angle_beta   90.00
_cell.angle_gamma   90.00
#
_symmetry.space_group_name_H-M   'P 1'
#
loop_
_entity.id
_entity.type
_entity.pdbx_description
1 polymer ?
#
loop_
_entity_poly.entity_id
_entity_poly.type
_entity_poly.pdbx_seq_one_letter_code
_entity_poly.pdbx_strand_id
1 'polypeptide(L)'
;MKLFSVFGKQLFGAHFEGLKRSMAVALVVYFGLYFAEIKMNIAPVVLYLVCMTFPLGIMWQALSSHQNSRNLEAVLILPFEQREFVGSYVLAMCIYVLVNKSSIVFAIFWALGVWRPEQIMLVLLVAVMACLFSMALYTCRNRCVFWKDAYAFYYPVKVKSILQRRQMSGNMFLYIMRYLCTNKNYLINTVGLCGVAILLPLMLQQIKDMPVVPIGFGILCINTPLCILLSVDRDLQQAIKMLPGQGMRFCVKYAVFLAGVNLFVNSLFLLSWRLQCGNIGVLMMVLAVGFAVISAVLSVAMEWFFPLKNWKLESDLYHHPRKYIVPGIMILLAGMVMIIIMQ
;
A
#
# COMPACT_ATOMS: atom_id res chain seq x y z
N MET A 1 7.46 29.95 6.59
CA MET A 1 7.48 29.07 7.80
C MET A 1 6.10 28.80 8.42
N LYS A 2 5.17 29.77 8.51
CA LYS A 2 3.83 29.56 9.13
C LYS A 2 2.93 28.59 8.35
N LEU A 3 2.92 28.64 7.00
CA LEU A 3 2.13 27.71 6.17
C LEU A 3 2.65 26.27 6.23
N PHE A 4 3.97 26.09 6.20
CA PHE A 4 4.60 24.78 6.35
C PHE A 4 4.20 24.09 7.66
N SER A 5 4.15 24.81 8.78
CA SER A 5 3.76 24.21 10.07
C SER A 5 2.29 23.80 10.10
N VAL A 6 1.41 24.49 9.37
CA VAL A 6 0.00 24.10 9.21
C VAL A 6 -0.11 22.79 8.41
N PHE A 7 0.50 22.72 7.22
CA PHE A 7 0.50 21.49 6.42
C PHE A 7 1.22 20.34 7.13
N GLY A 8 2.29 20.65 7.86
CA GLY A 8 3.00 19.69 8.69
C GLY A 8 2.07 19.09 9.75
N LYS A 9 1.38 19.92 10.54
CA LYS A 9 0.41 19.42 11.53
C LYS A 9 -0.71 18.60 10.89
N GLN A 10 -1.15 18.99 9.70
CA GLN A 10 -2.18 18.25 8.96
C GLN A 10 -1.69 16.88 8.49
N LEU A 11 -0.44 16.77 8.00
CA LEU A 11 0.11 15.53 7.43
C LEU A 11 0.73 14.60 8.49
N PHE A 12 1.34 15.14 9.53
CA PHE A 12 2.06 14.39 10.58
C PHE A 12 1.28 14.27 11.89
N GLY A 13 0.15 14.96 12.04
CA GLY A 13 -0.61 15.09 13.29
C GLY A 13 -0.20 16.33 14.10
N ALA A 14 -1.05 16.72 15.06
CA ALA A 14 -0.92 18.00 15.80
C ALA A 14 0.45 18.22 16.46
N HIS A 15 1.09 17.14 16.92
CA HIS A 15 2.42 17.15 17.55
C HIS A 15 3.48 16.36 16.77
N PHE A 16 3.28 16.19 15.45
CA PHE A 16 4.15 15.39 14.59
C PHE A 16 4.30 13.93 15.05
N GLU A 17 3.26 13.38 15.68
CA GLU A 17 3.25 12.00 16.21
C GLU A 17 3.47 10.96 15.13
N GLY A 18 2.92 11.19 13.93
CA GLY A 18 3.12 10.30 12.79
C GLY A 18 4.60 10.16 12.43
N LEU A 19 5.33 11.29 12.38
CA LEU A 19 6.76 11.32 12.10
C LEU A 19 7.55 10.54 13.16
N LYS A 20 7.30 10.85 14.45
CA LYS A 20 7.97 10.19 15.58
C LYS A 20 7.75 8.68 15.55
N ARG A 21 6.51 8.24 15.35
CA ARG A 21 6.15 6.82 15.28
C ARG A 21 6.82 6.13 14.11
N SER A 22 6.82 6.75 12.93
CA SER A 22 7.45 6.19 11.73
C SER A 22 8.96 6.04 11.90
N MET A 23 9.63 7.06 12.45
CA MET A 23 11.06 6.99 12.75
C MET A 23 11.39 5.93 13.80
N ALA A 24 10.59 5.84 14.88
CA ALA A 24 10.77 4.80 15.89
C ALA A 24 10.65 3.38 15.29
N VAL A 25 9.65 3.14 14.45
CA VAL A 25 9.50 1.84 13.76
C VAL A 25 10.66 1.58 12.80
N ALA A 26 11.08 2.59 12.03
CA ALA A 26 12.21 2.45 11.11
C ALA A 26 13.52 2.13 11.84
N LEU A 27 13.77 2.74 13.01
CA LEU A 27 14.93 2.42 13.84
C LEU A 27 14.87 0.99 14.38
N VAL A 28 13.71 0.55 14.88
CA VAL A 28 13.53 -0.84 15.35
C VAL A 28 13.78 -1.83 14.22
N VAL A 29 13.27 -1.57 13.02
CA VAL A 29 13.50 -2.42 11.84
C VAL A 29 14.98 -2.42 11.45
N TYR A 30 15.62 -1.25 11.41
CA TYR A 30 17.04 -1.12 11.08
C TYR A 30 17.91 -1.91 12.04
N PHE A 31 17.78 -1.66 13.36
CA PHE A 31 18.57 -2.35 14.36
C PHE A 31 18.26 -3.84 14.42
N GLY A 32 16.99 -4.24 14.29
CA GLY A 32 16.60 -5.65 14.26
C GLY A 32 17.27 -6.41 13.12
N LEU A 33 17.31 -5.83 11.91
CA LEU A 33 17.99 -6.43 10.76
C LEU A 33 19.53 -6.36 10.88
N TYR A 34 20.05 -5.26 11.42
CA TYR A 34 21.48 -5.05 11.63
C TYR A 34 22.06 -6.09 12.61
N PHE A 35 21.39 -6.31 13.76
CA PHE A 35 21.80 -7.32 14.75
C PHE A 35 21.52 -8.75 14.30
N ALA A 36 20.61 -8.97 13.36
CA ALA A 36 20.43 -10.28 12.74
C ALA A 36 21.59 -10.66 11.80
N GLU A 37 22.55 -9.74 11.57
CA GLU A 37 23.72 -9.92 10.69
C GLU A 37 23.38 -10.35 9.25
N ILE A 38 22.13 -10.11 8.83
CA ILE A 38 21.66 -10.44 7.47
C ILE A 38 22.20 -9.37 6.52
N LYS A 39 23.33 -9.65 5.87
CA LYS A 39 23.88 -8.83 4.79
C LYS A 39 23.51 -9.43 3.44
N MET A 40 22.99 -8.59 2.55
CA MET A 40 22.62 -8.97 1.18
C MET A 40 23.41 -8.13 0.18
N ASN A 41 23.95 -8.77 -0.86
CA ASN A 41 24.61 -8.06 -1.96
C ASN A 41 23.57 -7.54 -2.96
N ILE A 42 22.85 -6.49 -2.57
CA ILE A 42 21.78 -5.92 -3.38
C ILE A 42 22.39 -5.14 -4.55
N ALA A 43 22.00 -5.50 -5.77
CA ALA A 43 22.40 -4.76 -6.96
C ALA A 43 21.92 -3.28 -6.88
N PRO A 44 22.79 -2.28 -7.12
CA PRO A 44 22.43 -0.86 -7.02
C PRO A 44 21.22 -0.46 -7.86
N VAL A 45 21.02 -1.12 -9.01
CA VAL A 45 19.87 -0.92 -9.89
C VAL A 45 18.54 -1.14 -9.15
N VAL A 46 18.46 -2.16 -8.28
CA VAL A 46 17.22 -2.42 -7.53
C VAL A 46 16.97 -1.36 -6.49
N LEU A 47 18.02 -0.90 -5.79
CA LEU A 47 17.91 0.19 -4.84
C LEU A 47 17.37 1.45 -5.54
N TYR A 48 17.95 1.84 -6.68
CA TYR A 48 17.48 3.03 -7.41
C TYR A 48 16.05 2.88 -7.92
N LEU A 49 15.68 1.71 -8.44
CA LEU A 49 14.34 1.44 -8.94
C LEU A 49 13.31 1.53 -7.81
N VAL A 50 13.58 0.93 -6.65
CA VAL A 50 12.67 1.00 -5.50
C VAL A 50 12.61 2.41 -4.92
N CYS A 51 13.75 3.08 -4.74
CA CYS A 51 13.81 4.46 -4.25
C CYS A 51 13.22 5.48 -5.22
N MET A 52 13.06 5.15 -6.50
CA MET A 52 12.31 5.96 -7.47
C MET A 52 10.82 5.65 -7.42
N THR A 53 10.44 4.39 -7.64
CA THR A 53 9.05 3.96 -7.84
C THR A 53 8.22 4.08 -6.57
N PHE A 54 8.80 3.78 -5.40
CA PHE A 54 8.08 3.80 -4.14
C PHE A 54 7.66 5.22 -3.74
N PRO A 55 8.57 6.23 -3.66
CA PRO A 55 8.15 7.62 -3.38
C PRO A 55 7.24 8.20 -4.47
N LEU A 56 7.48 7.89 -5.75
CA LEU A 56 6.62 8.32 -6.86
C LEU A 56 5.17 7.83 -6.66
N GLY A 57 5.00 6.55 -6.37
CA GLY A 57 3.69 5.92 -6.15
C GLY A 57 2.98 6.41 -4.90
N ILE A 58 3.71 6.54 -3.78
CA ILE A 58 3.15 7.04 -2.52
C ILE A 58 2.75 8.52 -2.65
N MET A 59 3.56 9.34 -3.32
CA MET A 59 3.20 10.73 -3.60
C MET A 59 1.92 10.82 -4.45
N TRP A 60 1.84 10.01 -5.51
CA TRP A 60 0.66 9.95 -6.35
C TRP A 60 -0.59 9.54 -5.56
N GLN A 61 -0.46 8.52 -4.72
CA GLN A 61 -1.55 8.06 -3.84
C GLN A 61 -1.95 9.13 -2.81
N ALA A 62 -0.97 9.82 -2.22
CA ALA A 62 -1.23 10.88 -1.25
C ALA A 62 -1.99 12.05 -1.89
N LEU A 63 -1.63 12.45 -3.11
CA LEU A 63 -2.29 13.55 -3.83
C LEU A 63 -3.68 13.15 -4.37
N SER A 64 -3.83 11.92 -4.86
CA SER A 64 -5.10 11.42 -5.43
C SER A 64 -6.08 10.91 -4.38
N SER A 65 -5.68 10.83 -3.12
CA SER A 65 -6.58 10.46 -2.03
C SER A 65 -7.71 11.50 -1.87
N HIS A 66 -8.95 11.02 -1.74
CA HIS A 66 -10.13 11.88 -1.68
C HIS A 66 -10.08 12.88 -0.53
N GLN A 67 -9.48 12.51 0.60
CA GLN A 67 -9.30 13.40 1.74
C GLN A 67 -8.30 14.52 1.45
N ASN A 68 -7.11 14.20 0.91
CA ASN A 68 -6.11 15.23 0.62
C ASN A 68 -6.51 16.09 -0.57
N SER A 69 -7.16 15.53 -1.60
CA SER A 69 -7.63 16.31 -2.73
C SER A 69 -8.68 17.34 -2.27
N ARG A 70 -9.65 16.94 -1.44
CA ARG A 70 -10.64 17.87 -0.87
C ARG A 70 -10.03 18.90 0.05
N ASN A 71 -9.11 18.49 0.91
CA ASN A 71 -8.40 19.41 1.78
C ASN A 71 -7.59 20.42 0.97
N LEU A 72 -6.93 19.97 -0.10
CA LEU A 72 -6.16 20.83 -0.99
C LEU A 72 -7.08 21.84 -1.68
N GLU A 73 -8.21 21.39 -2.24
CA GLU A 73 -9.22 22.27 -2.83
C GLU A 73 -9.76 23.30 -1.82
N ALA A 74 -10.06 22.87 -0.59
CA ALA A 74 -10.54 23.75 0.47
C ALA A 74 -9.53 24.83 0.85
N VAL A 75 -8.23 24.50 0.91
CA VAL A 75 -7.19 25.49 1.22
C VAL A 75 -6.89 26.40 0.02
N LEU A 76 -7.01 25.90 -1.21
CA LEU A 76 -6.85 26.70 -2.43
C LEU A 76 -7.93 27.78 -2.61
N ILE A 77 -9.08 27.66 -1.93
CA ILE A 77 -10.12 28.70 -1.91
C ILE A 77 -9.72 29.91 -1.04
N LEU A 78 -8.81 29.74 -0.08
CA LEU A 78 -8.43 30.78 0.85
C LEU A 78 -7.52 31.83 0.17
N PRO A 79 -7.61 33.12 0.58
CA PRO A 79 -6.85 34.21 -0.02
C PRO A 79 -5.38 34.19 0.44
N PHE A 80 -4.56 33.33 -0.15
CA PHE A 80 -3.11 33.26 0.08
C PHE A 80 -2.33 33.56 -1.19
N GLU A 81 -1.08 34.03 -1.03
CA GLU A 81 -0.15 34.12 -2.14
C GLU A 81 0.17 32.72 -2.69
N GLN A 82 -0.15 32.50 -3.97
CA GLN A 82 -0.06 31.19 -4.61
C GLN A 82 1.37 30.60 -4.56
N ARG A 83 2.42 31.42 -4.73
CA ARG A 83 3.81 30.93 -4.77
C ARG A 83 4.28 30.38 -3.42
N GLU A 84 4.03 31.11 -2.34
CA GLU A 84 4.41 30.69 -0.99
C GLU A 84 3.62 29.46 -0.52
N PHE A 85 2.33 29.41 -0.89
CA PHE A 85 1.47 28.26 -0.64
C PHE A 85 2.00 27.01 -1.36
N VAL A 86 2.25 27.09 -2.66
CA VAL A 86 2.73 25.95 -3.47
C VAL A 86 4.07 25.46 -2.94
N GLY A 87 5.03 26.36 -2.70
CA GLY A 87 6.34 25.99 -2.16
C GLY A 87 6.23 25.28 -0.80
N SER A 88 5.44 25.83 0.12
CA SER A 88 5.24 25.24 1.45
C SER A 88 4.55 23.89 1.41
N TYR A 89 3.54 23.72 0.54
CA TYR A 89 2.78 22.48 0.39
C TYR A 89 3.62 21.38 -0.28
N VAL A 90 4.33 21.71 -1.37
CA VAL A 90 5.25 20.78 -2.07
C VAL A 90 6.29 20.27 -1.07
N LEU A 91 6.92 21.16 -0.32
CA LEU A 91 7.94 20.81 0.65
C LEU A 91 7.38 19.92 1.79
N ALA A 92 6.21 20.25 2.33
CA ALA A 92 5.54 19.43 3.34
C ALA A 92 5.19 18.03 2.83
N MET A 93 4.66 17.92 1.61
CA MET A 93 4.36 16.63 0.99
C MET A 93 5.61 15.80 0.71
N CYS A 94 6.69 16.41 0.21
CA CYS A 94 7.96 15.70 -0.03
C CYS A 94 8.53 15.14 1.28
N ILE A 95 8.58 15.95 2.35
CA ILE A 95 9.04 15.47 3.66
C ILE A 95 8.13 14.35 4.18
N TYR A 96 6.81 14.50 4.02
CA TYR A 96 5.85 13.48 4.43
C TYR A 96 6.07 12.15 3.69
N VAL A 97 6.26 12.17 2.37
CA VAL A 97 6.46 10.94 1.59
C VAL A 97 7.82 10.31 1.88
N LEU A 98 8.89 11.09 1.86
CA LEU A 98 10.25 10.57 2.04
C LEU A 98 10.51 10.10 3.46
N VAL A 99 10.15 10.91 4.46
CA VAL A 99 10.51 10.64 5.86
C VAL A 99 9.43 9.82 6.57
N ASN A 100 8.14 10.06 6.30
CA ASN A 100 7.10 9.38 7.06
C ASN A 100 6.65 8.07 6.41
N LYS A 101 6.62 7.99 5.07
CA LYS A 101 6.11 6.81 4.36
C LYS A 101 7.19 5.89 3.82
N SER A 102 8.36 6.43 3.47
CA SER A 102 9.45 5.67 2.85
C SER A 102 10.56 5.27 3.83
N SER A 103 10.53 5.76 5.07
CA SER A 103 11.52 5.48 6.12
C SER A 103 11.75 3.99 6.38
N ILE A 104 10.70 3.18 6.44
CA ILE A 104 10.82 1.74 6.71
C ILE A 104 11.53 1.05 5.53
N VAL A 105 11.17 1.39 4.30
CA VAL A 105 11.80 0.84 3.10
C VAL A 105 13.29 1.22 3.09
N PHE A 106 13.62 2.49 3.35
CA PHE A 106 15.00 2.93 3.46
C PHE A 106 15.73 2.24 4.62
N ALA A 107 15.12 2.09 5.79
CA ALA A 107 15.72 1.37 6.91
C ALA A 107 16.11 -0.08 6.54
N ILE A 108 15.27 -0.78 5.78
CA ILE A 108 15.56 -2.14 5.30
C ILE A 108 16.78 -2.13 4.36
N PHE A 109 16.80 -1.27 3.34
CA PHE A 109 17.93 -1.23 2.41
C PHE A 109 19.25 -0.84 3.10
N TRP A 110 19.21 0.10 4.04
CA TRP A 110 20.38 0.55 4.79
C TRP A 110 20.88 -0.51 5.77
N ALA A 111 20.00 -1.35 6.31
CA ALA A 111 20.40 -2.45 7.19
C ALA A 111 21.01 -3.62 6.42
N LEU A 112 20.44 -3.95 5.25
CA LEU A 112 20.82 -5.14 4.48
C LEU A 112 22.07 -4.93 3.60
N GLY A 113 22.34 -3.70 3.13
CA GLY A 113 23.40 -3.43 2.15
C GLY A 113 24.54 -2.55 2.67
N VAL A 114 25.73 -2.69 2.07
CA VAL A 114 26.87 -1.79 2.28
C VAL A 114 26.91 -0.80 1.12
N TRP A 115 26.63 0.47 1.40
CA TRP A 115 26.44 1.50 0.37
C TRP A 115 27.58 2.51 0.36
N ARG A 116 28.03 2.89 -0.84
CA ARG A 116 29.00 3.98 -1.01
C ARG A 116 28.32 5.34 -0.78
N PRO A 117 29.04 6.37 -0.29
CA PRO A 117 28.45 7.70 -0.08
C PRO A 117 27.84 8.31 -1.35
N GLU A 118 28.46 8.05 -2.51
CA GLU A 118 27.94 8.48 -3.83
C GLU A 118 26.56 7.88 -4.14
N GLN A 119 26.37 6.59 -3.84
CA GLN A 119 25.11 5.89 -4.04
C GLN A 119 24.02 6.45 -3.13
N ILE A 120 24.36 6.78 -1.88
CA ILE A 120 23.44 7.39 -0.92
C ILE A 120 22.95 8.76 -1.42
N MET A 121 23.88 9.60 -1.90
CA MET A 121 23.53 10.92 -2.45
C MET A 121 22.64 10.79 -3.69
N LEU A 122 22.96 9.84 -4.58
CA LEU A 122 22.16 9.59 -5.77
C LEU A 122 20.75 9.07 -5.43
N VAL A 123 20.63 8.16 -4.47
CA VAL A 123 19.32 7.67 -3.99
C VAL A 123 18.46 8.82 -3.46
N LEU A 124 19.06 9.70 -2.65
CA LEU A 124 18.35 10.86 -2.11
C LEU A 124 17.87 11.79 -3.22
N LEU A 125 18.73 12.07 -4.20
CA LEU A 125 18.38 12.87 -5.37
C LEU A 125 17.25 12.24 -6.18
N VAL A 126 17.35 10.94 -6.49
CA VAL A 126 16.35 10.18 -7.25
C VAL A 126 15.00 10.19 -6.51
N ALA A 127 14.99 9.99 -5.20
CA ALA A 127 13.77 9.98 -4.41
C ALA A 127 13.08 11.36 -4.36
N VAL A 128 13.86 12.44 -4.25
CA VAL A 128 13.34 13.82 -4.32
C VAL A 128 12.79 14.11 -5.72
N MET A 129 13.53 13.77 -6.78
CA MET A 129 13.08 13.97 -8.16
C MET A 129 11.83 13.16 -8.47
N ALA A 130 11.72 11.93 -7.97
CA ALA A 130 10.52 11.11 -8.07
C ALA A 130 9.29 11.76 -7.43
N CYS A 131 9.44 12.38 -6.26
CA CYS A 131 8.37 13.12 -5.59
C CYS A 131 7.93 14.35 -6.38
N LEU A 132 8.88 15.15 -6.86
CA LEU A 132 8.62 16.35 -7.67
C LEU A 132 7.98 16.00 -9.01
N PHE A 133 8.48 14.95 -9.66
CA PHE A 133 7.94 14.45 -10.92
C PHE A 133 6.50 13.94 -10.76
N SER A 134 6.23 13.15 -9.72
CA SER A 134 4.87 12.69 -9.40
C SER A 134 3.90 13.87 -9.17
N MET A 135 4.37 14.90 -8.47
CA MET A 135 3.59 16.11 -8.25
C MET A 135 3.36 16.91 -9.54
N ALA A 136 4.37 17.05 -10.40
CA ALA A 136 4.24 17.70 -11.71
C ALA A 136 3.27 16.94 -12.63
N LEU A 137 3.31 15.61 -12.63
CA LEU A 137 2.34 14.81 -13.38
C LEU A 137 0.91 15.01 -12.84
N TYR A 138 0.74 15.06 -11.52
CA TYR A 138 -0.55 15.30 -10.89
C TYR A 138 -1.12 16.67 -11.26
N THR A 139 -0.28 17.71 -11.26
CA THR A 139 -0.69 19.07 -11.63
C THR A 139 -1.06 19.16 -13.10
N CYS A 140 -0.25 18.61 -14.01
CA CYS A 140 -0.55 18.56 -15.44
C CYS A 140 -1.88 17.82 -15.70
N ARG A 141 -2.06 16.64 -15.10
CA ARG A 141 -3.29 15.85 -15.23
C ARG A 141 -4.53 16.61 -14.78
N ASN A 142 -4.43 17.37 -13.68
CA ASN A 142 -5.55 18.09 -13.10
C ASN A 142 -5.66 19.54 -13.58
N ARG A 143 -5.11 19.83 -14.77
CA ARG A 143 -5.12 21.15 -15.42
C ARG A 143 -4.56 22.24 -14.50
N CYS A 144 -3.30 22.07 -14.10
CA CYS A 144 -2.54 22.97 -13.24
C CYS A 144 -3.32 23.37 -11.98
N VAL A 145 -3.76 22.36 -11.20
CA VAL A 145 -4.65 22.55 -10.05
C VAL A 145 -4.20 23.65 -9.08
N PHE A 146 -2.90 23.79 -8.83
CA PHE A 146 -2.37 24.83 -7.93
C PHE A 146 -2.47 26.26 -8.47
N TRP A 147 -2.76 26.43 -9.76
CA TRP A 147 -2.84 27.71 -10.48
C TRP A 147 -4.25 28.01 -10.99
N LYS A 148 -5.25 27.27 -10.53
CA LYS A 148 -6.65 27.56 -10.84
C LYS A 148 -7.18 28.68 -9.97
N ASP A 149 -8.07 29.49 -10.52
CA ASP A 149 -8.84 30.46 -9.75
C ASP A 149 -9.67 29.76 -8.67
N ALA A 150 -9.77 30.39 -7.49
CA ALA A 150 -10.54 29.87 -6.35
C ALA A 150 -11.99 29.53 -6.73
N TYR A 151 -12.59 30.32 -7.64
CA TYR A 151 -13.94 30.09 -8.15
C TYR A 151 -14.08 28.79 -8.97
N ALA A 152 -12.99 28.27 -9.55
CA ALA A 152 -13.02 27.01 -10.28
C ALA A 152 -13.25 25.79 -9.36
N PHE A 153 -13.06 25.96 -8.05
CA PHE A 153 -13.31 24.93 -7.02
C PHE A 153 -14.70 25.05 -6.39
N TYR A 154 -15.42 26.13 -6.68
CA TYR A 154 -16.78 26.33 -6.18
C TYR A 154 -17.78 25.53 -7.02
N TYR A 155 -18.16 24.35 -6.54
CA TYR A 155 -19.24 23.55 -7.12
C TYR A 155 -20.46 23.55 -6.17
N PRO A 156 -21.67 23.94 -6.62
CA PRO A 156 -22.87 23.72 -5.83
C PRO A 156 -23.04 22.21 -5.60
N VAL A 157 -23.45 21.84 -4.38
CA VAL A 157 -23.69 20.45 -3.98
C VAL A 157 -24.62 19.82 -5.01
N LYS A 158 -24.10 18.93 -5.86
CA LYS A 158 -24.93 18.13 -6.75
C LYS A 158 -25.78 17.22 -5.87
N VAL A 159 -27.08 17.51 -5.78
CA VAL A 159 -28.08 16.60 -5.24
C VAL A 159 -27.90 15.28 -5.99
N LYS A 160 -27.59 14.19 -5.26
CA LYS A 160 -27.46 12.86 -5.86
C LYS A 160 -28.74 12.60 -6.67
N SER A 161 -28.59 12.40 -7.97
CA SER A 161 -29.71 11.88 -8.76
C SER A 161 -30.10 10.55 -8.15
N ILE A 162 -31.39 10.39 -7.86
CA ILE A 162 -31.96 9.13 -7.40
C ILE A 162 -31.76 8.14 -8.57
N LEU A 163 -30.69 7.36 -8.49
CA LEU A 163 -30.41 6.32 -9.48
C LEU A 163 -31.51 5.27 -9.37
N GLN A 164 -32.40 5.23 -10.36
CA GLN A 164 -33.40 4.17 -10.52
C GLN A 164 -32.68 2.81 -10.57
N ARG A 165 -33.00 1.98 -9.59
CA ARG A 165 -32.37 0.68 -9.36
C ARG A 165 -32.86 -0.29 -10.44
N ARG A 166 -32.11 -0.46 -11.52
CA ARG A 166 -32.37 -1.53 -12.50
C ARG A 166 -32.11 -2.86 -11.79
N GLN A 167 -33.16 -3.65 -11.52
CA GLN A 167 -33.06 -5.01 -11.00
C GLN A 167 -32.31 -5.89 -12.01
N MET A 168 -30.98 -5.90 -11.90
CA MET A 168 -30.13 -6.90 -12.52
C MET A 168 -29.90 -7.96 -11.45
N SER A 169 -30.04 -9.24 -11.78
CA SER A 169 -29.65 -10.35 -10.91
C SER A 169 -28.19 -10.17 -10.50
N GLY A 170 -27.96 -9.73 -9.27
CA GLY A 170 -26.66 -9.23 -8.83
C GLY A 170 -25.67 -10.36 -8.59
N ASN A 171 -24.70 -10.55 -9.48
CA ASN A 171 -23.55 -11.39 -9.19
C ASN A 171 -22.63 -10.64 -8.22
N MET A 172 -22.48 -11.18 -7.00
CA MET A 172 -21.64 -10.61 -5.95
C MET A 172 -20.18 -10.41 -6.39
N PHE A 173 -19.65 -11.31 -7.23
CA PHE A 173 -18.30 -11.16 -7.78
C PHE A 173 -18.18 -9.90 -8.64
N LEU A 174 -19.18 -9.64 -9.50
CA LEU A 174 -19.25 -8.42 -10.30
C LEU A 174 -19.43 -7.17 -9.43
N TYR A 175 -20.15 -7.29 -8.31
CA TYR A 175 -20.28 -6.19 -7.35
C TYR A 175 -18.93 -5.83 -6.73
N ILE A 176 -18.20 -6.81 -6.18
CA ILE A 176 -16.88 -6.59 -5.58
C ILE A 176 -15.91 -6.04 -6.64
N MET A 177 -15.87 -6.62 -7.83
CA MET A 177 -15.05 -6.12 -8.94
C MET A 177 -15.38 -4.67 -9.32
N ARG A 178 -16.66 -4.32 -9.47
CA ARG A 178 -17.07 -2.94 -9.77
C ARG A 178 -16.69 -1.99 -8.64
N TYR A 179 -16.85 -2.42 -7.39
CA TYR A 179 -16.46 -1.63 -6.23
C TYR A 179 -14.97 -1.31 -6.25
N LEU A 180 -14.12 -2.29 -6.58
CA LEU A 180 -12.67 -2.12 -6.69
C LEU A 180 -12.25 -1.25 -7.87
N CYS A 181 -12.84 -1.45 -9.04
CA CYS A 181 -12.57 -0.62 -10.22
C CYS A 181 -13.02 0.84 -10.01
N THR A 182 -14.03 1.07 -9.17
CA THR A 182 -14.50 2.41 -8.82
C THR A 182 -13.55 3.08 -7.82
N ASN A 183 -13.02 2.33 -6.86
CA ASN A 183 -12.08 2.82 -5.85
C ASN A 183 -10.63 2.78 -6.35
N LYS A 184 -10.20 3.84 -7.03
CA LYS A 184 -8.85 3.99 -7.63
C LYS A 184 -7.70 3.63 -6.69
N ASN A 185 -7.81 3.96 -5.40
CA ASN A 185 -6.76 3.67 -4.41
C ASN A 185 -6.53 2.16 -4.22
N TYR A 186 -7.57 1.34 -4.39
CA TYR A 186 -7.50 -0.11 -4.16
C TYR A 186 -6.82 -0.77 -5.34
N LEU A 187 -7.13 -0.29 -6.55
CA LEU A 187 -6.47 -0.68 -7.79
C LEU A 187 -4.98 -0.33 -7.76
N ILE A 188 -4.64 0.90 -7.36
CA ILE A 188 -3.23 1.35 -7.27
C ILE A 188 -2.43 0.51 -6.27
N ASN A 189 -3.03 0.14 -5.12
CA ASN A 189 -2.36 -0.73 -4.15
C ASN A 189 -2.09 -2.13 -4.73
N THR A 190 -3.06 -2.70 -5.44
CA THR A 190 -2.92 -4.01 -6.09
C THR A 190 -1.85 -3.98 -7.18
N VAL A 191 -1.81 -2.91 -8.00
CA VAL A 191 -0.74 -2.70 -8.99
C VAL A 191 0.63 -2.54 -8.31
N GLY A 192 0.71 -1.81 -7.20
CA GLY A 192 1.93 -1.68 -6.40
C GLY A 192 2.42 -3.03 -5.89
N LEU A 193 1.51 -3.88 -5.41
CA LEU A 193 1.81 -5.24 -4.97
C LEU A 193 2.31 -6.14 -6.12
N CYS A 194 1.76 -6.00 -7.33
CA CYS A 194 2.30 -6.65 -8.53
C CYS A 194 3.73 -6.16 -8.85
N GLY A 195 4.02 -4.88 -8.67
CA GLY A 195 5.37 -4.35 -8.79
C GLY A 195 6.34 -4.99 -7.79
N VAL A 196 5.91 -5.16 -6.53
CA VAL A 196 6.68 -5.90 -5.52
C VAL A 196 6.91 -7.34 -5.96
N ALA A 197 5.89 -8.03 -6.49
CA ALA A 197 6.02 -9.40 -6.98
C ALA A 197 7.10 -9.57 -8.07
N ILE A 198 7.32 -8.55 -8.92
CA ILE A 198 8.34 -8.58 -9.97
C ILE A 198 9.74 -8.31 -9.41
N LEU A 199 9.87 -7.40 -8.43
CA LEU A 199 11.15 -6.96 -7.88
C LEU A 199 11.67 -7.87 -6.76
N LEU A 200 10.78 -8.52 -6.02
CA LEU A 200 11.11 -9.32 -4.84
C LEU A 200 12.08 -10.48 -5.12
N PRO A 201 12.00 -11.21 -6.25
CA PRO A 201 12.99 -12.24 -6.58
C PRO A 201 14.43 -11.71 -6.64
N LEU A 202 14.64 -10.48 -7.15
CA LEU A 202 15.98 -9.86 -7.22
C LEU A 202 16.61 -9.66 -5.84
N MET A 203 15.79 -9.45 -4.81
CA MET A 203 16.22 -9.31 -3.42
C MET A 203 16.46 -10.68 -2.79
N LEU A 204 15.48 -11.56 -2.91
CA LEU A 204 15.48 -12.85 -2.24
C LEU A 204 16.55 -13.81 -2.78
N GLN A 205 16.92 -13.72 -4.06
CA GLN A 205 17.98 -14.56 -4.64
C GLN A 205 19.37 -14.36 -4.01
N GLN A 206 19.58 -13.25 -3.29
CA GLN A 206 20.85 -12.99 -2.61
C GLN A 206 21.04 -13.88 -1.37
N ILE A 207 19.94 -14.44 -0.84
CA ILE A 207 19.96 -15.40 0.26
C ILE A 207 20.22 -16.79 -0.35
N LYS A 208 21.50 -17.13 -0.53
CA LYS A 208 21.91 -18.43 -1.07
C LYS A 208 21.50 -19.58 -0.15
N ASP A 209 21.25 -20.73 -0.77
CA ASP A 209 21.04 -22.03 -0.11
C ASP A 209 19.82 -22.13 0.82
N MET A 210 18.89 -21.17 0.76
CA MET A 210 17.60 -21.24 1.47
C MET A 210 16.43 -21.20 0.48
N PRO A 211 15.38 -22.02 0.68
CA PRO A 211 14.20 -22.03 -0.18
C PRO A 211 13.28 -20.84 0.12
N VAL A 212 13.74 -19.60 -0.10
CA VAL A 212 13.08 -18.35 0.35
C VAL A 212 11.79 -17.96 -0.39
N VAL A 213 11.40 -18.71 -1.42
CA VAL A 213 10.19 -18.49 -2.22
C VAL A 213 8.91 -18.38 -1.36
N PRO A 214 8.68 -19.21 -0.32
CA PRO A 214 7.52 -19.09 0.57
C PRO A 214 7.46 -17.76 1.34
N ILE A 215 8.61 -17.15 1.68
CA ILE A 215 8.63 -15.80 2.29
C ILE A 215 7.99 -14.79 1.34
N GLY A 216 8.28 -14.93 0.05
CA GLY A 216 7.67 -14.12 -1.00
C GLY A 216 6.14 -14.18 -0.98
N PHE A 217 5.57 -15.38 -0.86
CA PHE A 217 4.10 -15.52 -0.75
C PHE A 217 3.55 -14.86 0.52
N GLY A 218 4.27 -14.95 1.64
CA GLY A 218 3.89 -14.28 2.89
C GLY A 218 3.88 -12.76 2.78
N ILE A 219 4.90 -12.18 2.12
CA ILE A 219 4.98 -10.73 1.87
C ILE A 219 3.86 -10.28 0.91
N LEU A 220 3.62 -11.05 -0.15
CA LEU A 220 2.69 -10.69 -1.21
C LEU A 220 1.21 -10.82 -0.81
N CYS A 221 0.89 -11.36 0.36
CA CYS A 221 -0.49 -11.34 0.87
C CYS A 221 -0.87 -10.01 1.57
N ILE A 222 0.05 -9.04 1.67
CA ILE A 222 -0.21 -7.71 2.23
C ILE A 222 -1.03 -6.88 1.22
N ASN A 223 -2.31 -7.22 1.03
CA ASN A 223 -3.25 -6.43 0.24
C ASN A 223 -4.23 -5.70 1.16
N THR A 224 -3.72 -4.69 1.88
CA THR A 224 -4.44 -3.99 2.95
C THR A 224 -5.85 -3.54 2.57
N PRO A 225 -6.11 -2.80 1.46
CA PRO A 225 -7.45 -2.32 1.12
C PRO A 225 -8.43 -3.47 0.83
N LEU A 226 -7.94 -4.55 0.21
CA LEU A 226 -8.77 -5.72 -0.04
C LEU A 226 -9.03 -6.51 1.22
N CYS A 227 -8.12 -6.54 2.20
CA CYS A 227 -8.28 -7.30 3.45
C CYS A 227 -9.06 -6.56 4.56
N ILE A 228 -9.65 -5.40 4.26
CA ILE A 228 -10.51 -4.64 5.19
C ILE A 228 -11.87 -4.25 4.59
N LEU A 229 -12.28 -4.83 3.47
CA LEU A 229 -13.44 -4.39 2.67
C LEU A 229 -14.72 -4.23 3.51
N LEU A 230 -15.07 -5.22 4.35
CA LEU A 230 -16.26 -5.14 5.22
C LEU A 230 -16.11 -4.14 6.36
N SER A 231 -14.87 -3.82 6.76
CA SER A 231 -14.62 -2.83 7.80
C SER A 231 -14.75 -1.39 7.28
N VAL A 232 -14.55 -1.17 5.97
CA VAL A 232 -14.74 0.12 5.31
C VAL A 232 -16.22 0.42 5.11
N ASP A 233 -17.01 -0.57 4.67
CA ASP A 233 -18.44 -0.39 4.38
C ASP A 233 -19.33 -0.99 5.48
N ARG A 234 -19.69 -0.16 6.47
CA ARG A 234 -20.53 -0.57 7.60
C ARG A 234 -21.94 -0.93 7.17
N ASP A 235 -22.48 -0.23 6.17
CA ASP A 235 -23.82 -0.46 5.66
C ASP A 235 -23.88 -1.81 4.95
N LEU A 236 -22.85 -2.14 4.16
CA LEU A 236 -22.67 -3.46 3.57
C LEU A 236 -22.53 -4.54 4.65
N GLN A 237 -21.70 -4.31 5.67
CA GLN A 237 -21.53 -5.25 6.77
C GLN A 237 -22.85 -5.50 7.52
N GLN A 238 -23.62 -4.44 7.80
CA GLN A 238 -24.89 -4.52 8.49
C GLN A 238 -25.95 -5.20 7.62
N ALA A 239 -26.00 -4.89 6.33
CA ALA A 239 -26.89 -5.54 5.37
C ALA A 239 -26.60 -7.05 5.24
N ILE A 240 -25.32 -7.45 5.20
CA ILE A 240 -24.94 -8.87 5.17
C ILE A 240 -25.37 -9.59 6.44
N LYS A 241 -25.27 -8.95 7.61
CA LYS A 241 -25.71 -9.52 8.89
C LYS A 241 -27.23 -9.61 9.03
N MET A 242 -27.97 -8.74 8.35
CA MET A 242 -29.43 -8.78 8.32
C MET A 242 -30.00 -9.89 7.43
N LEU A 243 -29.20 -10.48 6.52
CA LEU A 243 -29.64 -11.54 5.63
C LEU A 243 -29.58 -12.92 6.32
N PRO A 244 -30.73 -13.61 6.53
CA PRO A 244 -30.75 -14.89 7.24
C PRO A 244 -29.97 -15.95 6.44
N GLY A 245 -28.89 -16.47 7.06
CA GLY A 245 -28.06 -17.54 6.49
C GLY A 245 -27.19 -17.16 5.27
N GLN A 246 -27.23 -15.91 4.79
CA GLN A 246 -26.45 -15.50 3.60
C GLN A 246 -25.08 -14.91 3.93
N GLY A 247 -24.80 -14.57 5.20
CA GLY A 247 -23.51 -14.06 5.65
C GLY A 247 -22.34 -14.99 5.28
N MET A 248 -22.47 -16.29 5.55
CA MET A 248 -21.45 -17.28 5.19
C MET A 248 -21.26 -17.42 3.68
N ARG A 249 -22.35 -17.30 2.89
CA ARG A 249 -22.27 -17.31 1.43
C ARG A 249 -21.52 -16.09 0.89
N PHE A 250 -21.65 -14.93 1.55
CA PHE A 250 -20.84 -13.75 1.24
C PHE A 250 -19.38 -14.01 1.59
N CYS A 251 -19.08 -14.47 2.81
CA CYS A 251 -17.72 -14.73 3.25
C CYS A 251 -16.97 -15.71 2.32
N VAL A 252 -17.64 -16.78 1.86
CA VAL A 252 -17.04 -17.74 0.91
C VAL A 252 -16.72 -17.06 -0.42
N LYS A 253 -17.68 -16.32 -1.02
CA LYS A 253 -17.44 -15.63 -2.30
C LYS A 253 -16.36 -14.56 -2.19
N TYR A 254 -16.32 -13.86 -1.06
CA TYR A 254 -15.28 -12.88 -0.75
C TYR A 254 -13.91 -13.53 -0.56
N ALA A 255 -13.84 -14.68 0.13
CA ALA A 255 -12.60 -15.45 0.28
C ALA A 255 -12.10 -15.98 -1.08
N VAL A 256 -12.98 -16.50 -1.93
CA VAL A 256 -12.63 -16.93 -3.29
C VAL A 256 -12.09 -15.76 -4.12
N PHE A 257 -12.72 -14.58 -4.00
CA PHE A 257 -12.25 -13.37 -4.67
C PHE A 257 -10.83 -12.99 -4.21
N LEU A 258 -10.59 -12.92 -2.91
CA LEU A 258 -9.27 -12.62 -2.34
C LEU A 258 -8.22 -13.66 -2.73
N ALA A 259 -8.58 -14.94 -2.68
CA ALA A 259 -7.70 -16.03 -3.10
C ALA A 259 -7.32 -15.90 -4.59
N GLY A 260 -8.26 -15.50 -5.45
CA GLY A 260 -7.98 -15.23 -6.86
C GLY A 260 -6.99 -14.09 -7.08
N VAL A 261 -7.14 -12.98 -6.34
CA VAL A 261 -6.18 -11.86 -6.41
C VAL A 261 -4.80 -12.27 -5.89
N ASN A 262 -4.74 -12.95 -4.73
CA ASN A 262 -3.49 -13.40 -4.15
C ASN A 262 -2.81 -14.44 -5.04
N LEU A 263 -3.58 -15.32 -5.69
CA LEU A 263 -3.05 -16.30 -6.64
C LEU A 263 -2.48 -15.60 -7.88
N PHE A 264 -3.17 -14.60 -8.44
CA PHE A 264 -2.65 -13.82 -9.55
C PHE A 264 -1.30 -13.16 -9.21
N VAL A 265 -1.20 -12.55 -8.04
CA VAL A 265 0.05 -11.93 -7.56
C VAL A 265 1.15 -12.98 -7.33
N ASN A 266 0.83 -14.12 -6.72
CA ASN A 266 1.77 -15.21 -6.51
C ASN A 266 2.24 -15.84 -7.83
N SER A 267 1.35 -15.98 -8.82
CA SER A 267 1.70 -16.45 -10.16
C SER A 267 2.64 -15.48 -10.87
N LEU A 268 2.42 -14.17 -10.74
CA LEU A 268 3.32 -13.15 -11.27
C LEU A 268 4.70 -13.22 -10.60
N PHE A 269 4.74 -13.42 -9.28
CA PHE A 269 5.98 -13.61 -8.53
C PHE A 269 6.74 -14.86 -8.98
N LEU A 270 6.06 -16.00 -9.13
CA LEU A 270 6.68 -17.22 -9.64
C LEU A 270 7.15 -17.04 -11.09
N LEU A 271 6.37 -16.41 -11.95
CA LEU A 271 6.83 -16.12 -13.31
C LEU A 271 8.10 -15.27 -13.29
N SER A 272 8.14 -14.23 -12.45
CA SER A 272 9.30 -13.37 -12.29
C SER A 272 10.51 -14.12 -11.73
N TRP A 273 10.30 -14.98 -10.73
CA TRP A 273 11.34 -15.85 -10.18
C TRP A 273 11.90 -16.79 -11.27
N ARG A 274 11.02 -17.34 -12.10
CA ARG A 274 11.42 -18.26 -13.18
C ARG A 274 12.36 -17.58 -14.16
N LEU A 275 12.03 -16.36 -14.54
CA LEU A 275 12.79 -15.57 -15.51
C LEU A 275 14.13 -15.07 -14.96
N GLN A 276 14.21 -14.78 -13.66
CA GLN A 276 15.39 -14.15 -13.05
C GLN A 276 16.32 -15.14 -12.35
N CYS A 277 15.76 -16.17 -11.70
CA CYS A 277 16.48 -17.05 -10.77
C CYS A 277 16.52 -18.51 -11.22
N GLY A 278 15.77 -18.88 -12.26
CA GLY A 278 15.78 -20.24 -12.83
C GLY A 278 14.57 -21.09 -12.44
N ASN A 279 14.73 -22.42 -12.45
CA ASN A 279 13.58 -23.31 -12.50
C ASN A 279 12.77 -23.37 -11.18
N ILE A 280 11.47 -23.61 -11.28
CA ILE A 280 10.53 -23.65 -10.14
C ILE A 280 9.97 -25.06 -9.99
N GLY A 281 10.11 -25.64 -8.81
CA GLY A 281 9.56 -26.96 -8.48
C GLY A 281 8.04 -26.97 -8.35
N VAL A 282 7.42 -28.13 -8.59
CA VAL A 282 5.96 -28.33 -8.46
C VAL A 282 5.47 -27.97 -7.06
N LEU A 283 6.26 -28.27 -6.02
CA LEU A 283 5.95 -27.89 -4.64
C LEU A 283 5.70 -26.38 -4.48
N MET A 284 6.47 -25.52 -5.14
CA MET A 284 6.30 -24.07 -5.03
C MET A 284 5.00 -23.59 -5.70
N MET A 285 4.56 -24.26 -6.77
CA MET A 285 3.27 -23.98 -7.40
C MET A 285 2.11 -24.38 -6.48
N VAL A 286 2.21 -25.52 -5.80
CA VAL A 286 1.22 -25.97 -4.81
C VAL A 286 1.19 -25.01 -3.61
N LEU A 287 2.37 -24.61 -3.10
CA LEU A 287 2.49 -23.66 -2.00
C LEU A 287 1.91 -22.29 -2.38
N ALA A 288 2.10 -21.80 -3.61
CA ALA A 288 1.50 -20.55 -4.07
C ALA A 288 -0.03 -20.57 -3.96
N VAL A 289 -0.66 -21.69 -4.33
CA VAL A 289 -2.12 -21.89 -4.20
C VAL A 289 -2.51 -21.97 -2.72
N GLY A 290 -1.80 -22.78 -1.92
CA GLY A 290 -2.05 -22.92 -0.49
C GLY A 290 -1.97 -21.59 0.26
N PHE A 291 -0.90 -20.83 0.04
CA PHE A 291 -0.72 -19.50 0.63
C PHE A 291 -1.82 -18.52 0.21
N ALA A 292 -2.23 -18.52 -1.06
CA ALA A 292 -3.31 -17.67 -1.54
C ALA A 292 -4.64 -17.99 -0.86
N VAL A 293 -4.98 -19.27 -0.70
CA VAL A 293 -6.22 -19.71 -0.04
C VAL A 293 -6.19 -19.44 1.46
N ILE A 294 -5.12 -19.85 2.17
CA ILE A 294 -5.01 -19.67 3.62
C ILE A 294 -5.05 -18.18 3.98
N SER A 295 -4.27 -17.34 3.28
CA SER A 295 -4.27 -15.89 3.54
C SER A 295 -5.64 -15.25 3.29
N ALA A 296 -6.37 -15.69 2.27
CA ALA A 296 -7.72 -15.21 1.98
C ALA A 296 -8.71 -15.60 3.07
N VAL A 297 -8.73 -16.88 3.48
CA VAL A 297 -9.62 -17.38 4.54
C VAL A 297 -9.33 -16.67 5.86
N LEU A 298 -8.06 -16.53 6.26
CA LEU A 298 -7.68 -15.81 7.48
C LEU A 298 -8.07 -14.33 7.42
N SER A 299 -7.92 -13.67 6.27
CA SER A 299 -8.31 -12.27 6.10
C SER A 299 -9.81 -12.05 6.24
N VAL A 300 -10.63 -12.93 5.63
CA VAL A 300 -12.09 -12.89 5.76
C VAL A 300 -12.53 -13.24 7.18
N ALA A 301 -11.96 -14.28 7.79
CA ALA A 301 -12.27 -14.65 9.17
C ALA A 301 -11.97 -13.50 10.13
N MET A 302 -10.81 -12.86 9.99
CA MET A 302 -10.44 -11.69 10.77
C MET A 302 -11.42 -10.52 10.56
N GLU A 303 -12.01 -10.34 9.38
CA GLU A 303 -13.02 -9.27 9.16
C GLU A 303 -14.37 -9.65 9.77
N TRP A 304 -14.70 -10.93 9.75
CA TRP A 304 -15.97 -11.42 10.28
C TRP A 304 -16.01 -11.35 11.80
N PHE A 305 -14.96 -11.85 12.46
CA PHE A 305 -14.86 -11.92 13.91
C PHE A 305 -14.36 -10.61 14.53
N PHE A 306 -13.41 -9.92 13.90
CA PHE A 306 -12.75 -8.72 14.45
C PHE A 306 -12.80 -7.53 13.47
N PRO A 307 -13.99 -7.05 13.06
CA PRO A 307 -14.12 -5.90 12.18
C PRO A 307 -13.69 -4.60 12.87
N LEU A 308 -13.10 -3.68 12.11
CA LEU A 308 -12.68 -2.38 12.60
C LEU A 308 -13.90 -1.45 12.71
N LYS A 309 -14.41 -1.23 13.92
CA LYS A 309 -15.61 -0.42 14.19
C LYS A 309 -15.32 1.02 14.63
N ASN A 310 -14.16 1.25 15.23
CA ASN A 310 -13.83 2.52 15.92
C ASN A 310 -12.92 3.42 15.09
N TRP A 311 -13.33 3.75 13.87
CA TRP A 311 -12.63 4.71 13.02
C TRP A 311 -13.55 5.87 12.65
N LYS A 312 -12.98 7.09 12.57
CA LYS A 312 -13.71 8.33 12.23
C LYS A 312 -13.42 8.73 10.78
N LEU A 313 -12.23 8.42 10.28
CA LEU A 313 -11.81 8.67 8.91
C LEU A 313 -11.37 7.37 8.24
N GLU A 314 -11.61 7.24 6.93
CA GLU A 314 -11.18 6.07 6.15
C GLU A 314 -9.64 5.86 6.24
N SER A 315 -8.88 6.95 6.42
CA SER A 315 -7.44 6.90 6.67
C SER A 315 -7.04 6.05 7.87
N ASP A 316 -7.87 6.02 8.93
CA ASP A 316 -7.55 5.33 10.18
C ASP A 316 -7.53 3.81 9.98
N LEU A 317 -8.40 3.30 9.09
CA LEU A 317 -8.43 1.90 8.69
C LEU A 317 -7.11 1.46 8.06
N TYR A 318 -6.55 2.29 7.17
CA TYR A 318 -5.27 2.01 6.51
C TYR A 318 -4.08 2.07 7.46
N HIS A 319 -4.23 2.62 8.67
CA HIS A 319 -3.18 2.73 9.67
C HIS A 319 -3.37 1.78 10.87
N HIS A 320 -4.47 1.03 10.91
CA HIS A 320 -4.77 0.13 12.00
C HIS A 320 -3.81 -1.08 12.04
N PRO A 321 -3.22 -1.44 13.20
CA PRO A 321 -2.21 -2.52 13.30
C PRO A 321 -2.75 -3.90 12.88
N ARG A 322 -4.06 -4.14 13.04
CA ARG A 322 -4.76 -5.39 12.64
C ARG A 322 -4.43 -5.83 11.21
N LYS A 323 -4.16 -4.91 10.28
CA LYS A 323 -3.87 -5.24 8.88
C LYS A 323 -2.61 -6.10 8.69
N TYR A 324 -1.70 -6.10 9.67
CA TYR A 324 -0.44 -6.86 9.60
C TYR A 324 -0.51 -8.23 10.28
N ILE A 325 -1.63 -8.57 10.95
CA ILE A 325 -1.77 -9.83 11.68
C ILE A 325 -1.71 -11.03 10.71
N VAL A 326 -2.55 -11.03 9.67
CA VAL A 326 -2.58 -12.13 8.69
C VAL A 326 -1.25 -12.25 7.95
N PRO A 327 -0.67 -11.17 7.41
CA PRO A 327 0.68 -11.24 6.82
C PRO A 327 1.75 -11.77 7.78
N GLY A 328 1.71 -11.37 9.06
CA GLY A 328 2.63 -11.90 10.07
C GLY A 328 2.51 -13.41 10.24
N ILE A 329 1.28 -13.94 10.33
CA ILE A 329 1.02 -15.38 10.39
C ILE A 329 1.54 -16.09 9.13
N MET A 330 1.30 -15.52 7.94
CA MET A 330 1.76 -16.11 6.68
C MET A 330 3.30 -16.13 6.59
N ILE A 331 4.00 -15.10 7.08
CA ILE A 331 5.47 -15.08 7.12
C ILE A 331 6.01 -16.14 8.09
N LEU A 332 5.38 -16.32 9.26
CA LEU A 332 5.78 -17.39 10.20
C LEU A 332 5.57 -18.77 9.59
N LEU A 333 4.44 -18.98 8.90
CA LEU A 333 4.15 -20.23 8.19
C LEU A 333 5.16 -20.47 7.05
N ALA A 334 5.56 -19.42 6.32
CA ALA A 334 6.64 -19.50 5.35
C ALA A 334 7.96 -19.95 6.00
N GLY A 335 8.29 -19.39 7.17
CA GLY A 335 9.42 -19.83 8.00
C GLY A 335 9.41 -21.33 8.26
N MET A 336 8.28 -21.85 8.75
CA MET A 336 8.12 -23.28 9.04
C MET A 336 8.25 -24.15 7.78
N VAL A 337 7.61 -23.74 6.68
CA VAL A 337 7.70 -24.46 5.40
C VAL A 337 9.14 -24.51 4.88
N MET A 338 9.91 -23.43 5.02
CA MET A 338 11.33 -23.43 4.65
C MET A 338 12.13 -24.44 5.46
N ILE A 339 11.94 -24.48 6.78
CA ILE A 339 12.63 -25.44 7.66
C ILE A 339 12.32 -26.88 7.23
N ILE A 340 11.06 -27.16 6.91
CA ILE A 340 10.64 -28.50 6.44
C ILE A 340 11.28 -28.86 5.10
N ILE A 341 11.42 -27.89 4.18
CA ILE A 341 12.05 -28.14 2.86
C ILE A 341 13.57 -28.36 2.98
N MET A 342 14.20 -27.83 4.03
CA MET A 342 15.64 -27.95 4.28
C MET A 342 16.03 -29.26 4.97
N GLN A 343 15.06 -29.99 5.55
CA GLN A 343 15.24 -31.33 6.12
C GLN A 343 15.12 -32.39 5.03
#